data_AF-A0A2E2C9U1-F1
#
_entry.id   AF-A0A2E2C9U1-F1
#
_cell.length_a   1.000
_cell.length_b   1.000
_cell.length_c   1.000
_cell.angle_alpha   90.00
_cell.angle_beta   90.00
_cell.angle_gamma   90.00
#
_symmetry.space_group_name_H-M   'P 1'
#
loop_
_entity.id
_entity.type
_entity.pdbx_description
1 polymer ?
#
loop_
_entity_poly.entity_id
_entity_poly.type
_entity_poly.pdbx_seq_one_letter_code
_entity_poly.pdbx_strand_id
1 'polypeptide(L)'
;MPDNFNRDSWASWYAQEHLKTDPGIEKIFYLPTNADAREIRFVEINTLSGDRTEDSLEPIDFGIDTGTENAHRLFVLDVTPAQWQQIQSDNLSLPNGWSLDDLIAFPNDQFETLPQ
;
A
#
# COMPACT_ATOMS: atom_id res chain seq x y z
N MET A 1 -14.98 9.74 -0.29
CA MET A 1 -15.12 8.40 0.29
C MET A 1 -16.28 7.67 -0.38
N PRO A 2 -16.20 6.35 -0.60
CA PRO A 2 -17.29 5.54 -1.13
C PRO A 2 -18.47 5.41 -0.16
N ASP A 3 -19.70 5.23 -0.69
CA ASP A 3 -20.93 5.16 0.10
C ASP A 3 -21.14 3.78 0.78
N ASN A 4 -20.66 2.69 0.16
CA ASN A 4 -20.76 1.32 0.65
C ASN A 4 -19.39 0.62 0.55
N PHE A 5 -19.19 -0.47 1.30
CA PHE A 5 -17.97 -1.26 1.17
C PHE A 5 -17.90 -1.98 -0.18
N ASN A 6 -17.13 -1.40 -1.08
CA ASN A 6 -16.52 -2.07 -2.22
C ASN A 6 -15.00 -1.94 -2.06
N ARG A 7 -14.32 -3.08 -1.90
CA ARG A 7 -12.88 -3.12 -1.54
C ARG A 7 -12.03 -2.28 -2.49
N ASP A 8 -12.24 -2.39 -3.79
CA ASP A 8 -11.42 -1.71 -4.79
C ASP A 8 -11.72 -0.20 -4.85
N SER A 9 -12.98 0.20 -4.63
CA SER A 9 -13.36 1.62 -4.55
C SER A 9 -12.76 2.29 -3.31
N TRP A 10 -12.75 1.59 -2.17
CA TRP A 10 -12.09 2.07 -0.96
C TRP A 10 -10.57 2.10 -1.12
N ALA A 11 -9.97 1.07 -1.72
CA ALA A 11 -8.55 1.04 -2.03
C ALA A 11 -8.14 2.24 -2.90
N SER A 12 -8.87 2.51 -3.99
CA SER A 12 -8.61 3.68 -4.82
C SER A 12 -8.74 5.00 -4.05
N TRP A 13 -9.71 5.11 -3.14
CA TRP A 13 -9.89 6.32 -2.34
C TRP A 13 -8.76 6.50 -1.32
N TYR A 14 -8.37 5.45 -0.58
CA TYR A 14 -7.25 5.53 0.36
C TYR A 14 -5.93 5.85 -0.33
N ALA A 15 -5.65 5.22 -1.47
CA ALA A 15 -4.43 5.50 -2.22
C ALA A 15 -4.35 7.00 -2.60
N GLN A 16 -5.45 7.59 -3.05
CA GLN A 16 -5.53 9.03 -3.34
C GLN A 16 -5.30 9.89 -2.10
N GLU A 17 -5.89 9.52 -0.95
CA GLU A 17 -5.71 10.28 0.29
C GLU A 17 -4.26 10.20 0.81
N HIS A 18 -3.62 9.03 0.75
CA HIS A 18 -2.21 8.88 1.14
C HIS A 18 -1.28 9.67 0.22
N LEU A 19 -1.41 9.51 -1.11
CA LEU A 19 -0.62 10.26 -2.10
C LEU A 19 -0.75 11.78 -1.96
N LYS A 20 -1.92 12.25 -1.55
CA LYS A 20 -2.17 13.68 -1.29
C LYS A 20 -1.57 14.17 0.03
N THR A 21 -1.51 13.30 1.04
CA THR A 21 -1.13 13.66 2.41
C THR A 21 0.37 13.56 2.63
N ASP A 22 1.02 12.52 2.09
CA ASP A 22 2.45 12.29 2.22
C ASP A 22 3.18 12.52 0.87
N PRO A 23 3.92 13.64 0.72
CA PRO A 23 4.67 13.93 -0.50
C PRO A 23 5.90 13.03 -0.69
N GLY A 24 6.28 12.23 0.31
CA GLY A 24 7.37 11.26 0.21
C GLY A 24 6.98 9.98 -0.54
N ILE A 25 5.68 9.68 -0.64
CA ILE A 25 5.18 8.51 -1.34
C ILE A 25 5.29 8.72 -2.85
N GLU A 26 6.15 7.93 -3.48
CA GLU A 26 6.31 7.91 -4.94
C GLU A 26 5.18 7.10 -5.60
N LYS A 27 4.80 5.98 -4.99
CA LYS A 27 3.88 5.01 -5.58
C LYS A 27 3.23 4.15 -4.51
N ILE A 28 1.97 3.83 -4.72
CA ILE A 28 1.22 2.87 -3.91
C ILE A 28 0.84 1.67 -4.77
N PHE A 29 1.04 0.46 -4.26
CA PHE A 29 0.55 -0.77 -4.86
C PHE A 29 -0.53 -1.36 -3.97
N TYR A 30 -1.69 -1.63 -4.55
CA TYR A 30 -2.78 -2.39 -3.92
C TYR A 30 -2.67 -3.87 -4.28
N LEU A 31 -2.73 -4.71 -3.24
CA LEU A 31 -2.51 -6.16 -3.33
C LEU A 31 -3.82 -6.91 -2.97
N PRO A 32 -4.74 -7.11 -3.94
CA PRO A 32 -6.04 -7.77 -3.68
C PRO A 32 -5.95 -9.28 -3.50
N THR A 33 -4.90 -9.91 -4.02
CA THR A 33 -4.75 -11.35 -4.08
C THR A 33 -4.52 -11.92 -2.68
N ASN A 34 -5.25 -13.00 -2.35
CA ASN A 34 -5.26 -13.66 -1.03
C ASN A 34 -5.65 -12.76 0.16
N ALA A 35 -6.18 -11.56 -0.10
CA ALA A 35 -6.70 -10.69 0.94
C ALA A 35 -8.10 -11.15 1.38
N ASP A 36 -8.36 -11.06 2.69
CA ASP A 36 -9.68 -11.28 3.24
C ASP A 36 -10.72 -10.35 2.57
N ALA A 37 -11.99 -10.76 2.61
CA ALA A 37 -13.06 -10.04 1.90
C ALA A 37 -13.21 -8.57 2.32
N ARG A 38 -12.84 -8.23 3.56
CA ARG A 38 -12.89 -6.88 4.14
C ARG A 38 -11.51 -6.37 4.56
N GLU A 39 -10.51 -6.66 3.74
CA GLU A 39 -9.13 -6.27 3.97
C GLU A 39 -8.53 -5.62 2.74
N ILE A 40 -7.90 -4.46 2.93
CA ILE A 40 -7.15 -3.72 1.93
C ILE A 40 -5.68 -3.75 2.35
N ARG A 41 -4.78 -4.06 1.42
CA ARG A 41 -3.34 -4.15 1.65
C ARG A 41 -2.61 -3.25 0.68
N PHE A 42 -1.76 -2.37 1.19
CA PHE A 42 -0.89 -1.51 0.39
C PHE A 42 0.57 -1.79 0.65
N VAL A 43 1.37 -1.69 -0.42
CA VAL A 43 2.79 -1.40 -0.33
C VAL A 43 2.99 0.05 -0.80
N GLU A 44 3.58 0.88 0.04
CA GLU A 44 3.89 2.28 -0.26
C GLU A 44 5.38 2.44 -0.44
N ILE A 45 5.80 2.87 -1.63
CA ILE A 45 7.19 3.26 -1.86
C ILE A 45 7.36 4.68 -1.37
N ASN A 46 8.07 4.84 -0.27
CA ASN A 46 8.31 6.13 0.36
C ASN A 46 9.80 6.51 0.28
N THR A 47 10.08 7.62 -0.37
CA THR A 47 11.45 8.14 -0.60
C THR A 47 12.00 8.92 0.58
N LEU A 48 11.13 9.32 1.52
CA LEU A 48 11.50 10.05 2.74
C LEU A 48 11.54 9.15 3.98
N SER A 49 11.11 7.89 3.85
CA SER A 49 11.21 6.91 4.91
C SER A 49 12.67 6.51 5.13
N GLY A 50 13.09 6.48 6.39
CA GLY A 50 14.44 6.05 6.75
C GLY A 50 14.60 4.54 6.54
N ASP A 51 15.78 4.09 6.09
CA ASP A 51 16.08 2.66 5.94
C ASP A 51 15.81 1.92 7.25
N ARG A 52 14.72 1.15 7.28
CA ARG A 52 14.52 0.14 8.32
C ARG A 52 15.43 -1.03 7.97
N THR A 53 16.47 -1.21 8.78
CA THR A 53 17.45 -2.31 8.65
C THR A 53 16.91 -3.66 9.17
N GLU A 54 15.59 -3.79 9.29
CA GLU A 54 14.94 -4.99 9.81
C GLU A 54 14.84 -6.05 8.71
N ASP A 55 15.24 -7.27 9.04
CA ASP A 55 15.15 -8.44 8.16
C ASP A 55 13.71 -8.86 7.83
N SER A 56 12.72 -8.26 8.50
CA SER A 56 11.30 -8.53 8.31
C SER A 56 10.49 -7.24 8.15
N LEU A 57 9.69 -7.21 7.09
CA LEU A 57 8.75 -6.13 6.81
C LEU A 57 7.44 -6.35 7.57
N GLU A 58 7.10 -5.44 8.48
CA GLU A 58 5.85 -5.48 9.23
C GLU A 58 4.86 -4.39 8.74
N PRO A 59 3.65 -4.77 8.29
CA PRO A 59 2.64 -3.82 7.89
C PRO A 59 2.00 -3.14 9.11
N ILE A 60 1.70 -1.85 8.96
CA ILE A 60 0.94 -1.06 9.93
C ILE A 60 -0.54 -1.35 9.71
N ASP A 61 -1.26 -1.75 10.77
CA ASP A 61 -2.73 -1.82 10.77
C ASP A 61 -3.31 -0.46 11.13
N PHE A 62 -4.01 0.16 10.18
CA PHE A 62 -4.64 1.47 10.37
C PHE A 62 -6.00 1.38 11.08
N GLY A 63 -6.53 0.16 11.33
CA GLY A 63 -7.72 -0.07 12.14
C GLY A 63 -8.91 0.81 11.74
N ILE A 64 -9.51 0.54 10.58
CA ILE A 64 -10.62 1.37 10.06
C ILE A 64 -11.95 0.96 10.69
N ASP A 65 -12.41 1.75 11.68
CA ASP A 65 -13.77 1.65 12.22
C ASP A 65 -14.70 2.68 11.57
N THR A 66 -15.23 2.34 10.40
CA THR A 66 -16.21 3.16 9.65
C THR A 66 -17.67 2.85 10.01
N GLY A 67 -17.94 2.22 11.16
CA GLY A 67 -19.28 1.71 11.53
C GLY A 67 -19.60 0.35 10.91
N THR A 68 -20.64 -0.32 11.41
CA THR A 68 -20.88 -1.78 11.23
C THR A 68 -21.01 -2.24 9.78
N GLU A 69 -21.58 -1.44 8.88
CA GLU A 69 -21.79 -1.84 7.48
C GLU A 69 -20.53 -1.69 6.61
N ASN A 70 -19.73 -0.66 6.89
CA ASN A 70 -18.54 -0.34 6.13
C ASN A 70 -17.23 -0.82 6.78
N ALA A 71 -17.26 -1.34 8.02
CA ALA A 71 -16.06 -1.79 8.73
C ALA A 71 -15.18 -2.74 7.90
N HIS A 72 -13.88 -2.44 7.85
CA HIS A 72 -12.87 -3.20 7.15
C HIS A 72 -11.47 -2.88 7.73
N ARG A 73 -10.43 -3.58 7.27
CA ARG A 73 -9.05 -3.30 7.67
C ARG A 73 -8.27 -2.69 6.52
N LEU A 74 -7.38 -1.77 6.86
CA LEU A 74 -6.37 -1.23 5.94
C LEU A 74 -5.00 -1.53 6.55
N PHE A 75 -4.22 -2.33 5.84
CA PHE A 75 -2.83 -2.60 6.17
C PHE A 75 -1.92 -1.89 5.17
N VAL A 76 -0.90 -1.22 5.68
CA VAL A 76 0.05 -0.47 4.86
C VAL A 76 1.46 -0.91 5.21
N LEU A 77 2.20 -1.34 4.20
CA LEU A 77 3.61 -1.64 4.29
C LEU A 77 4.41 -0.53 3.62
N ASP A 78 5.03 0.32 4.43
CA ASP A 78 5.93 1.37 3.96
C ASP A 78 7.32 0.76 3.69
N VAL A 79 7.84 0.99 2.48
CA VAL A 79 9.14 0.48 2.03
C VAL A 79 9.93 1.57 1.32
N THR A 80 11.25 1.51 1.42
CA THR A 80 12.14 2.35 0.61
C THR A 80 12.20 1.83 -0.84
N PRO A 81 12.60 2.65 -1.83
CA PRO A 81 12.80 2.18 -3.20
C PRO A 81 13.75 0.98 -3.31
N ALA A 82 14.79 0.92 -2.45
CA ALA A 82 15.73 -0.20 -2.41
C ALA A 82 15.08 -1.50 -1.90
N GLN A 83 14.25 -1.42 -0.85
CA GLN A 83 13.49 -2.56 -0.33
C GLN A 83 12.47 -3.05 -1.36
N TRP A 84 11.81 -2.14 -2.08
CA TRP A 84 10.92 -2.50 -3.18
C TRP A 84 11.64 -3.30 -4.27
N GLN A 85 12.83 -2.88 -4.69
CA GLN A 85 13.64 -3.64 -5.66
C GLN A 85 13.99 -5.05 -5.14
N GLN A 86 14.26 -5.19 -3.84
CA GLN A 86 14.52 -6.49 -3.23
C GLN A 86 13.26 -7.37 -3.20
N ILE A 87 12.09 -6.80 -2.89
CA ILE A 87 10.79 -7.50 -2.96
C ILE A 87 10.53 -8.01 -4.39
N GLN A 88 10.72 -7.16 -5.40
CA GLN A 88 10.52 -7.52 -6.79
C GLN A 88 11.48 -8.61 -7.29
N SER A 89 12.64 -8.74 -6.65
CA SER A 89 13.67 -9.72 -6.99
C SER A 89 13.65 -10.97 -6.09
N ASP A 90 12.60 -11.14 -5.27
CA ASP A 90 12.46 -12.21 -4.27
C ASP A 90 13.60 -12.28 -3.22
N ASN A 91 14.36 -11.19 -3.05
CA ASN A 91 15.44 -11.09 -2.06
C ASN A 91 14.95 -10.61 -0.69
N LEU A 92 13.75 -10.03 -0.63
CA LEU A 92 13.07 -9.62 0.59
C LEU A 92 11.62 -10.09 0.51
N SER A 93 11.20 -10.91 1.48
CA SER A 93 9.85 -11.48 1.47
C SER A 93 8.80 -10.46 1.88
N LEU A 94 7.64 -10.50 1.20
CA LEU A 94 6.45 -9.81 1.67
C LEU A 94 5.90 -10.44 2.96
N PRO A 95 5.06 -9.72 3.71
CA PRO A 95 4.32 -10.28 4.82
C PRO A 95 3.54 -11.54 4.41
N ASN A 96 3.37 -12.47 5.35
CA ASN A 96 2.72 -13.74 5.07
C ASN A 96 1.32 -13.56 4.44
N GLY A 97 1.07 -14.28 3.34
CA GLY A 97 -0.20 -14.25 2.62
C GLY A 97 -0.39 -13.05 1.68
N TRP A 98 0.58 -12.12 1.59
CA TRP A 98 0.59 -11.05 0.60
C TRP A 98 1.17 -11.58 -0.72
N SER A 99 0.66 -11.10 -1.85
CA SER A 99 1.17 -11.45 -3.18
C SER A 99 1.22 -10.21 -4.07
N LEU A 100 2.19 -10.20 -4.99
CA LEU A 100 2.30 -9.23 -6.08
C LEU A 100 1.39 -9.57 -7.27
N ASP A 101 0.76 -10.75 -7.26
CA ASP A 101 -0.18 -11.15 -8.32
C ASP A 101 -1.38 -10.20 -8.37
N ASP A 102 -1.79 -9.82 -9.59
CA ASP A 102 -2.90 -8.91 -9.86
C ASP A 102 -2.81 -7.56 -9.12
N LEU A 103 -1.59 -7.12 -8.79
CA LEU A 103 -1.38 -5.83 -8.13
C LEU A 103 -1.88 -4.67 -9.00
N ILE A 104 -2.38 -3.64 -8.34
CA ILE A 104 -2.86 -2.42 -8.98
C ILE A 104 -1.99 -1.26 -8.52
N ALA A 105 -1.38 -0.54 -9.45
CA ALA A 105 -0.49 0.58 -9.17
C ALA A 105 -1.26 1.91 -9.17
N PHE A 106 -0.99 2.73 -8.16
CA PHE A 106 -1.41 4.12 -8.05
C PHE A 106 -0.15 5.00 -8.01
N PRO A 107 0.26 5.59 -9.15
CA PRO A 107 1.44 6.46 -9.20
C PRO A 107 1.16 7.82 -8.55
N ASN A 108 2.18 8.45 -7.99
CA ASN A 108 2.13 9.86 -7.64
C ASN A 108 2.47 10.73 -8.86
N ASP A 109 1.53 11.53 -9.33
CA ASP A 109 1.71 12.43 -10.48
C ASP A 109 2.91 13.41 -10.30
N GLN A 110 3.26 13.74 -9.05
CA GLN A 110 4.41 14.61 -8.76
C GLN A 110 5.75 13.98 -9.15
N PHE A 111 5.84 12.64 -9.14
CA PHE A 111 7.06 11.91 -9.49
C PHE A 111 7.08 11.47 -10.96
N GLU A 112 5.93 11.28 -11.60
CA GLU A 112 5.82 10.96 -13.03
C GLU A 112 6.19 12.15 -13.95
N THR A 113 6.16 13.38 -13.43
CA THR A 113 6.47 14.60 -14.19
C THR A 113 7.93 15.06 -14.12
N LEU A 114 8.76 14.35 -13.34
CA LEU A 114 10.20 14.61 -13.29
C LEU A 114 10.90 13.90 -14.46
N PRO A 115 11.74 14.58 -15.26
CA PRO A 115 12.51 13.91 -16.30
C PRO A 115 13.45 12.87 -15.67
N GLN A 116 13.37 11.63 -16.16
CA GLN A 116 14.30 10.54 -15.82
C GLN A 116 15.74 10.85 -16.25
#